data_AF-A0A519JL25-F1
#
_entry.id   AF-A0A519JL25-F1
#
_cell.length_a   1.000
_cell.length_b   1.000
_cell.length_c   1.000
_cell.angle_alpha   90.00
_cell.angle_beta   90.00
_cell.angle_gamma   90.00
#
_symmetry.space_group_name_H-M   'P 1'
#
loop_
_entity.id
_entity.type
_entity.pdbx_description
1 polymer ?
#
loop_
_entity_poly.entity_id
_entity_poly.type
_entity_poly.pdbx_seq_one_letter_code
_entity_poly.pdbx_strand_id
1 'polypeptide(L)'
;MGLFKRNPFGHILFIKKWLIRIFGAMTHRRYRGFNQLHIDGSEIIASLPDTNVLFISNHQTYFADVVAMFHVFNASLSGRVDSIKNIGYLWNPKLNIYYVAAKETMQEGLLPRILSYVGAITV
;
A
#
# COMPACT_ATOMS: atom_id res chain seq x y z
N MET A 1 15.41 -12.15 1.05
CA MET A 1 14.74 -11.82 -0.22
C MET A 1 15.81 -11.42 -1.23
N GLY A 2 15.91 -12.09 -2.38
CA GLY A 2 16.97 -11.80 -3.35
C GLY A 2 16.88 -10.37 -3.89
N LEU A 3 18.01 -9.69 -4.02
CA LEU A 3 18.12 -8.31 -4.52
C LEU A 3 17.47 -8.11 -5.89
N PHE A 4 17.48 -9.15 -6.73
CA PHE A 4 16.97 -9.12 -8.10
C PHE A 4 15.62 -9.82 -8.30
N LYS A 5 14.93 -10.23 -7.22
CA LYS A 5 13.61 -10.86 -7.35
C LYS A 5 12.61 -9.85 -7.93
N ARG A 6 11.89 -10.24 -8.98
CA ARG A 6 10.89 -9.41 -9.66
C ARG A 6 9.46 -9.85 -9.34
N ASN A 7 8.50 -8.94 -9.49
CA ASN A 7 7.07 -9.25 -9.49
C ASN A 7 6.59 -9.61 -10.92
N PRO A 8 5.31 -10.02 -11.11
CA PRO A 8 4.75 -10.31 -12.44
C PRO A 8 4.81 -9.14 -13.43
N PHE A 9 4.92 -7.90 -12.93
CA PHE A 9 5.03 -6.68 -13.74
C PHE A 9 6.49 -6.25 -14.01
N GLY A 10 7.47 -7.10 -13.67
CA GLY A 10 8.90 -6.83 -13.91
C GLY A 10 9.57 -5.88 -12.91
N HIS A 11 8.85 -5.37 -11.90
CA HIS A 11 9.41 -4.49 -10.87
C HIS A 11 10.32 -5.28 -9.90
N ILE A 12 11.46 -4.69 -9.58
CA ILE A 12 12.41 -5.22 -8.61
C ILE A 12 11.81 -5.04 -7.21
N LEU A 13 11.60 -6.15 -6.52
CA LEU A 13 10.90 -6.12 -5.25
C LEU A 13 11.68 -5.42 -4.13
N PHE A 14 13.02 -5.39 -4.22
CA PHE A 14 13.86 -4.59 -3.32
C PHE A 14 13.54 -3.10 -3.44
N ILE A 15 13.47 -2.56 -4.67
CA ILE A 15 13.12 -1.16 -4.92
C ILE A 15 11.69 -0.90 -4.43
N LYS A 16 10.75 -1.78 -4.76
CA LYS A 16 9.35 -1.68 -4.31
C LYS A 16 9.25 -1.60 -2.79
N LYS A 17 10.00 -2.44 -2.07
CA LYS A 17 10.05 -2.43 -0.60
C LYS A 17 10.54 -1.09 -0.05
N TRP A 18 11.59 -0.52 -0.61
CA TRP A 18 12.11 0.79 -0.18
C TRP A 18 11.17 1.94 -0.50
N LEU A 19 10.52 1.93 -1.67
CA LEU A 19 9.51 2.93 -1.99
C LEU A 19 8.35 2.89 -0.98
N ILE A 20 7.82 1.71 -0.66
CA ILE A 20 6.76 1.58 0.36
C ILE A 20 7.22 2.11 1.72
N ARG A 21 8.48 1.83 2.11
CA ARG A 21 9.01 2.31 3.40
C ARG A 21 9.13 3.83 3.46
N ILE A 22 9.71 4.44 2.43
CA ILE A 22 9.96 5.89 2.38
C ILE A 22 8.62 6.64 2.25
N PHE A 23 7.78 6.26 1.29
CA PHE A 23 6.49 6.92 1.05
C PHE A 23 5.48 6.63 2.16
N GLY A 24 5.49 5.41 2.71
CA GLY A 24 4.71 5.09 3.90
C GLY A 24 5.13 5.94 5.10
N ALA A 25 6.42 6.15 5.32
CA ALA A 25 6.93 7.05 6.36
C ALA A 25 6.45 8.50 6.20
N MET A 26 6.56 9.06 5.00
CA MET A 26 6.10 10.41 4.72
C MET A 26 4.58 10.56 4.91
N THR A 27 3.80 9.56 4.51
CA THR A 27 2.33 9.62 4.52
C THR A 27 1.70 9.20 5.84
N HIS A 28 2.41 8.48 6.71
CA HIS A 28 1.90 8.04 8.01
C HIS A 28 1.37 9.19 8.88
N ARG A 29 2.08 10.34 8.86
CA ARG A 29 1.67 11.53 9.61
C ARG A 29 0.32 12.09 9.14
N ARG A 30 -0.04 11.94 7.85
CA ARG A 30 -1.33 12.38 7.32
C ARG A 30 -2.49 11.65 7.99
N TYR A 31 -2.41 10.32 8.07
CA TYR A 31 -3.50 9.47 8.57
C TYR A 31 -3.58 9.42 10.10
N ARG A 32 -2.44 9.52 10.79
CA ARG A 32 -2.40 9.52 12.26
C ARG A 32 -2.57 10.93 12.86
N GLY A 33 -2.15 11.98 12.16
CA GLY A 33 -2.11 13.34 12.67
C GLY A 33 -3.35 14.14 12.30
N PHE A 34 -3.43 14.55 11.03
CA PHE A 34 -4.39 15.56 10.59
C PHE A 34 -5.77 15.01 10.23
N ASN A 35 -5.83 13.78 9.70
CA ASN A 35 -7.04 13.23 9.08
C ASN A 35 -7.74 12.15 9.91
N GLN A 36 -7.29 11.93 11.17
CA GLN A 36 -7.72 10.88 12.10
C GLN A 36 -8.42 9.71 11.42
N LEU A 37 -7.64 8.89 10.70
CA LEU A 37 -8.18 7.75 9.97
C LEU A 37 -8.88 6.80 10.96
N HIS A 38 -10.19 6.65 10.78
CA HIS A 38 -10.99 5.66 11.51
C HIS A 38 -10.90 4.32 10.77
N ILE A 39 -10.66 3.25 11.53
CA ILE A 39 -10.44 1.89 11.01
C ILE A 39 -11.27 0.99 11.89
N ASP A 40 -12.13 0.18 11.30
CA ASP A 40 -12.91 -0.86 11.98
C ASP A 40 -12.83 -2.16 11.17
N GLY A 41 -12.81 -3.30 11.86
CA GLY A 41 -12.91 -4.63 11.24
C GLY A 41 -11.63 -5.09 10.53
N SER A 42 -10.48 -4.50 10.83
CA SER A 42 -9.22 -4.84 10.17
C SER A 42 -8.67 -6.23 10.53
N GLU A 43 -9.19 -6.88 11.58
CA GLU A 43 -8.90 -8.27 11.94
C GLU A 43 -9.29 -9.26 10.83
N ILE A 44 -10.28 -8.92 10.00
CA ILE A 44 -10.69 -9.73 8.86
C ILE A 44 -9.52 -9.89 7.88
N ILE A 45 -8.68 -8.87 7.70
CA ILE A 45 -7.56 -8.92 6.74
C ILE A 45 -6.55 -10.01 7.13
N ALA A 46 -6.34 -10.27 8.42
CA ALA A 46 -5.42 -11.28 8.90
C ALA A 46 -5.92 -12.72 8.69
N SER A 47 -7.23 -12.91 8.49
CA SER A 47 -7.83 -14.23 8.21
C SER A 47 -7.97 -14.54 6.71
N LEU A 48 -7.68 -13.58 5.84
CA LEU A 48 -7.79 -13.75 4.39
C LEU A 48 -6.67 -14.65 3.84
N PRO A 49 -6.94 -15.38 2.74
CA PRO A 49 -5.91 -16.15 2.05
C PRO A 49 -4.85 -15.23 1.41
N ASP A 50 -3.66 -15.78 1.18
CA ASP A 50 -2.53 -15.01 0.66
C ASP A 50 -2.68 -14.52 -0.80
N THR A 51 -3.57 -15.14 -1.56
CA THR A 51 -3.81 -14.91 -3.00
C THR A 51 -5.29 -14.99 -3.33
N ASN A 52 -5.68 -14.50 -4.52
CA ASN A 52 -7.07 -14.50 -5.02
C ASN A 52 -8.05 -13.69 -4.16
N VAL A 53 -7.57 -12.57 -3.61
CA VAL A 53 -8.39 -11.61 -2.87
C VAL A 53 -8.52 -10.34 -3.69
N LEU A 54 -9.77 -9.94 -3.97
CA LEU A 54 -10.11 -8.67 -4.61
C LEU A 54 -10.76 -7.75 -3.57
N PHE A 55 -10.11 -6.62 -3.30
CA PHE A 55 -10.69 -5.56 -2.49
C PHE A 55 -11.40 -4.55 -3.39
N ILE A 56 -12.62 -4.16 -3.01
CA ILE A 56 -13.41 -3.15 -3.70
C ILE A 56 -13.67 -2.03 -2.72
N SER A 57 -13.30 -0.81 -3.08
CA SER A 57 -13.53 0.41 -2.29
C SER A 57 -14.17 1.47 -3.18
N ASN A 58 -15.03 2.29 -2.58
CA ASN A 58 -15.41 3.55 -3.20
C ASN A 58 -14.18 4.49 -3.22
N HIS A 59 -14.09 5.37 -4.21
CA HIS A 59 -12.95 6.26 -4.43
C HIS A 59 -13.39 7.72 -4.51
N GLN A 60 -12.87 8.55 -3.60
CA GLN A 60 -13.02 10.01 -3.68
C GLN A 60 -11.67 10.71 -3.84
N THR A 61 -10.58 10.17 -3.29
CA THR A 61 -9.22 10.68 -3.52
C THR A 61 -8.29 9.52 -3.80
N TYR A 62 -8.27 9.13 -5.08
CA TYR A 62 -7.65 7.93 -5.62
C TYR A 62 -6.30 7.54 -4.96
N PHE A 63 -5.34 8.46 -4.88
CA PHE A 63 -4.03 8.17 -4.29
C PHE A 63 -4.03 8.08 -2.76
N ALA A 64 -4.82 8.91 -2.07
CA ALA A 64 -4.88 8.89 -0.62
C ALA A 64 -5.53 7.59 -0.12
N ASP A 65 -6.60 7.16 -0.77
CA ASP A 65 -7.33 5.94 -0.43
C ASP A 65 -6.42 4.71 -0.58
N VAL A 66 -5.70 4.60 -1.71
CA VAL A 66 -4.72 3.53 -1.94
C VAL A 66 -3.65 3.51 -0.84
N VAL A 67 -3.07 4.67 -0.52
CA VAL A 67 -2.03 4.75 0.52
C VAL A 67 -2.59 4.40 1.91
N ALA A 68 -3.82 4.81 2.22
CA ALA A 68 -4.49 4.43 3.46
C ALA A 68 -4.65 2.90 3.55
N MET A 69 -5.10 2.26 2.48
CA MET A 69 -5.21 0.80 2.41
C MET A 69 -3.86 0.10 2.59
N PHE A 70 -2.78 0.63 1.99
CA PHE A 70 -1.43 0.11 2.25
C PHE A 70 -1.06 0.16 3.75
N HIS A 71 -1.42 1.23 4.46
CA HIS A 71 -1.17 1.33 5.90
C HIS A 71 -2.01 0.32 6.68
N VAL A 72 -3.32 0.24 6.42
CA VAL A 72 -4.24 -0.67 7.11
C VAL A 72 -3.85 -2.13 6.89
N PHE A 73 -3.57 -2.52 5.65
CA PHE A 73 -3.19 -3.89 5.30
C PHE A 73 -1.90 -4.31 6.01
N ASN A 74 -0.86 -3.49 5.92
CA ASN A 74 0.42 -3.83 6.55
C ASN A 74 0.34 -3.80 8.08
N ALA A 75 -0.46 -2.90 8.66
CA ALA A 75 -0.69 -2.87 10.10
C ALA A 75 -1.43 -4.13 10.57
N SER A 76 -2.53 -4.50 9.91
CA SER A 76 -3.31 -5.70 10.24
C SER A 76 -2.48 -6.97 10.12
N LEU A 77 -1.74 -7.14 9.02
CA LEU A 77 -0.84 -8.28 8.81
C LEU A 77 0.35 -8.32 9.78
N SER A 78 0.61 -7.21 10.49
CA SER A 78 1.58 -7.14 11.59
C SER A 78 0.94 -7.36 12.97
N GLY A 79 -0.31 -7.84 13.01
CA GLY A 79 -1.04 -8.16 14.24
C GLY A 79 -1.73 -6.96 14.91
N ARG A 80 -2.03 -5.89 14.16
CA ARG A 80 -2.64 -4.68 14.72
C ARG A 80 -4.08 -4.56 14.31
N VAL A 81 -4.96 -4.59 15.29
CA VAL A 81 -6.39 -4.39 15.09
C VAL A 81 -6.70 -2.90 15.20
N ASP A 82 -7.36 -2.40 14.16
CA ASP A 82 -7.99 -1.09 14.03
C ASP A 82 -7.06 0.07 14.33
N SER A 83 -5.78 -0.13 14.03
CA SER A 83 -4.75 0.81 14.40
C SER A 83 -3.52 0.78 13.51
N ILE A 84 -3.15 1.98 13.05
CA ILE A 84 -1.86 2.26 12.44
C ILE A 84 -0.88 2.90 13.43
N LYS A 85 -1.08 2.82 14.76
CA LYS A 85 -0.18 3.47 15.74
C LYS A 85 1.26 2.93 15.67
N ASN A 86 2.25 3.81 15.52
CA ASN A 86 3.69 3.49 15.37
C ASN A 86 4.00 2.83 14.02
N ILE A 87 5.05 3.23 13.33
CA ILE A 87 5.24 2.85 11.92
C ILE A 87 5.91 1.48 11.67
N GLY A 88 6.22 0.72 12.73
CA GLY A 88 7.00 -0.52 12.65
C GLY A 88 6.47 -1.58 11.67
N TYR A 89 5.16 -1.59 11.38
CA TYR A 89 4.53 -2.49 10.41
C TYR A 89 5.05 -2.33 8.96
N LEU A 90 5.70 -1.21 8.64
CA LEU A 90 6.34 -1.02 7.34
C LEU A 90 7.76 -1.61 7.26
N TRP A 91 8.28 -2.23 8.32
CA TRP A 91 9.63 -2.82 8.28
C TRP A 91 9.73 -3.96 7.24
N ASN A 92 8.69 -4.80 7.17
CA ASN A 92 8.57 -5.88 6.21
C ASN A 92 7.18 -5.89 5.56
N PRO A 93 6.90 -4.95 4.65
CA PRO A 93 5.56 -4.79 4.11
C PRO A 93 5.24 -5.90 3.10
N LYS A 94 3.95 -6.23 2.96
CA LYS A 94 3.43 -7.10 1.91
C LYS A 94 3.61 -6.42 0.55
N LEU A 95 4.25 -7.13 -0.39
CA LEU A 95 4.69 -6.58 -1.68
C LEU A 95 3.81 -7.00 -2.86
N ASN A 96 2.87 -7.92 -2.67
CA ASN A 96 1.91 -8.35 -3.67
C ASN A 96 0.55 -7.66 -3.51
N ILE A 97 0.55 -6.39 -3.07
CA ILE A 97 -0.61 -5.50 -3.12
C ILE A 97 -0.54 -4.72 -4.43
N TYR A 98 -1.67 -4.68 -5.14
CA TYR A 98 -1.85 -4.03 -6.43
C TYR A 98 -3.19 -3.31 -6.49
N TYR A 99 -3.30 -2.29 -7.34
CA TYR A 99 -4.50 -1.48 -7.49
C TYR A 99 -4.64 -0.98 -8.94
N VAL A 100 -5.86 -0.75 -9.41
CA VAL A 100 -6.13 -0.41 -10.83
C VAL A 100 -6.15 1.09 -11.04
N ALA A 101 -5.34 1.62 -11.97
CA ALA A 101 -5.14 3.05 -12.21
C ALA A 101 -5.22 3.43 -13.70
N ALA A 102 -5.63 4.66 -14.02
CA ALA A 102 -5.58 5.18 -15.39
C ALA A 102 -4.12 5.42 -15.83
N LYS A 103 -3.75 4.91 -17.01
CA LYS A 103 -2.38 5.00 -17.52
C LYS A 103 -1.86 6.43 -17.63
N GLU A 104 -2.68 7.35 -18.11
CA GLU A 104 -2.34 8.76 -18.32
C GLU A 104 -1.90 9.41 -17.00
N THR A 105 -2.73 9.29 -15.96
CA THR A 105 -2.47 9.82 -14.63
C THR A 105 -1.19 9.24 -14.03
N MET A 106 -0.91 7.95 -14.25
CA MET A 106 0.29 7.30 -13.71
C MET A 106 1.59 7.77 -14.38
N GLN A 107 1.52 8.51 -15.49
CA GLN A 107 2.67 9.01 -16.24
C GLN A 107 2.93 10.53 -16.05
N GLU A 108 1.94 11.27 -15.58
CA GLU A 108 1.89 12.75 -15.51
C GLU A 108 2.88 13.41 -14.53
N GLY A 109 3.50 12.65 -13.62
CA GLY A 109 4.45 13.23 -12.66
C GLY A 109 5.29 12.22 -11.88
N LEU A 110 6.19 12.73 -11.05
CA LEU A 110 7.09 11.90 -10.25
C LEU A 110 6.33 11.03 -9.24
N LEU A 111 5.39 11.64 -8.50
CA LEU A 111 4.60 10.92 -7.48
C LEU A 111 3.74 9.81 -8.12
N PRO A 112 2.94 10.06 -9.18
CA PRO A 112 2.24 8.98 -9.88
C PRO A 112 3.18 7.89 -10.40
N ARG A 113 4.34 8.23 -10.99
CA ARG A 113 5.30 7.21 -11.46
C ARG A 113 5.83 6.32 -10.35
N ILE A 114 6.09 6.88 -9.17
CA ILE A 114 6.50 6.11 -8.00
C ILE A 114 5.37 5.18 -7.55
N LEU A 115 4.15 5.71 -7.47
CA LEU A 115 2.96 4.92 -7.12
C LEU A 115 2.72 3.79 -8.14
N SER A 116 3.00 4.05 -9.43
CA SER A 116 2.96 3.04 -10.49
C SER A 116 3.86 1.86 -10.18
N TYR A 117 5.12 2.15 -9.81
CA TYR A 117 6.09 1.13 -9.41
C TYR A 117 5.64 0.34 -8.15
N VAL A 118 5.01 1.04 -7.20
CA VAL A 118 4.55 0.47 -5.93
C VAL A 118 3.38 -0.51 -6.12
N GLY A 119 2.60 -0.45 -7.20
CA GLY A 119 1.63 -1.50 -7.45
C GLY A 119 0.49 -1.18 -8.41
N ALA A 120 0.58 -0.12 -9.21
CA ALA A 120 -0.50 0.18 -10.14
C ALA A 120 -0.55 -0.84 -11.29
N ILE A 121 -1.75 -1.30 -11.58
CA ILE A 121 -2.12 -2.00 -12.80
C ILE A 121 -2.78 -0.94 -13.67
N THR A 122 -2.06 -0.48 -14.69
CA THR A 122 -2.59 0.57 -15.57
C THR A 122 -3.59 -0.03 -16.55
N VAL A 123 -4.78 0.56 -16.63
CA VAL A 123 -5.79 0.32 -17.67
C VAL A 123 -5.82 1.47 -18.66
#